data_AF-A0AAV2RRX2-F1
#
_entry.id   AF-A0AAV2RRX2-F1
#
_cell.length_a   1.000
_cell.length_b   1.000
_cell.length_c   1.000
_cell.angle_alpha   90.00
_cell.angle_beta   90.00
_cell.angle_gamma   90.00
#
_symmetry.space_group_name_H-M   'P 1'
#
loop_
_entity.id
_entity.type
_entity.pdbx_description
1 polymer ?
#
loop_
_entity_poly.entity_id
_entity_poly.type
_entity_poly.pdbx_seq_one_letter_code
_entity_poly.pdbx_strand_id
1 'polypeptide(L)'
;MPGLIETCQKLFNTSDLYEVLNTPKTSSENELKKAYHKVSLKVHPDRASQEEKEEATKKFQALSHAYSVLADKDRRAVYDESGDVDDENDPPADKDWDQYWRLMFKKITIEDIKNFEKEYKESEEELNDLKQAYLDGEGSIEYISENVLCTTIEDEPSLRRYSAK
;
A
#
# COMPACT_ATOMS: atom_id res chain seq x y z
N MET A 1 18.29 -21.42 -11.95
CA MET A 1 16.94 -21.26 -11.34
C MET A 1 16.01 -20.81 -12.45
N PRO A 2 14.70 -21.08 -12.41
CA PRO A 2 13.79 -20.45 -13.36
C PRO A 2 13.89 -18.93 -13.21
N GLY A 3 14.00 -18.19 -14.31
CA GLY A 3 14.17 -16.74 -14.25
C GLY A 3 12.95 -16.04 -13.64
N LEU A 4 13.13 -14.80 -13.18
CA LEU A 4 12.06 -14.01 -12.58
C LEU A 4 10.85 -13.87 -13.52
N ILE A 5 11.06 -13.62 -14.81
CA ILE A 5 9.98 -13.47 -15.80
C ILE A 5 9.14 -14.76 -15.92
N GLU A 6 9.82 -15.91 -15.98
CA GLU A 6 9.14 -17.22 -16.03
C GLU A 6 8.35 -17.50 -14.76
N THR A 7 8.93 -17.13 -13.61
CA THR A 7 8.29 -17.27 -12.31
C THR A 7 7.04 -16.39 -12.19
N CYS A 8 7.12 -15.14 -12.64
CA CYS A 8 5.97 -14.24 -12.72
C CYS A 8 4.90 -14.78 -13.68
N GLN A 9 5.30 -15.31 -14.84
CA GLN A 9 4.35 -15.91 -15.78
C GLN A 9 3.61 -17.10 -15.18
N LYS A 10 4.29 -17.91 -14.36
CA LYS A 10 3.68 -19.06 -13.69
C LYS A 10 2.77 -18.70 -12.53
N LEU A 11 3.12 -17.66 -11.76
CA LEU A 11 2.43 -17.32 -10.50
C LEU A 11 1.36 -16.23 -10.67
N PHE A 12 1.61 -15.25 -11.54
CA PHE A 12 0.76 -14.09 -11.80
C PHE A 12 0.14 -14.11 -13.20
N ASN A 13 0.46 -15.12 -14.01
CA ASN A 13 -0.07 -15.29 -15.36
C ASN A 13 0.35 -14.16 -16.34
N THR A 14 1.40 -13.41 -15.99
CA THR A 14 1.98 -12.31 -16.78
C THR A 14 3.51 -12.30 -16.69
N SER A 15 4.16 -11.91 -17.79
CA SER A 15 5.60 -11.70 -17.90
C SER A 15 6.00 -10.23 -17.69
N ASP A 16 5.04 -9.31 -17.58
CA ASP A 16 5.32 -7.88 -17.39
C ASP A 16 5.38 -7.54 -15.89
N LEU A 17 6.54 -7.03 -15.42
CA LEU A 17 6.75 -6.68 -14.02
C LEU A 17 5.82 -5.55 -13.55
N TYR A 18 5.46 -4.63 -14.44
CA TYR A 18 4.53 -3.55 -14.13
C TYR A 18 3.11 -4.08 -13.93
N GLU A 19 2.71 -5.10 -14.69
CA GLU A 19 1.42 -5.79 -14.51
C GLU A 19 1.39 -6.59 -13.20
N VAL A 20 2.50 -7.23 -12.81
CA VAL A 20 2.63 -7.91 -11.50
C VAL A 20 2.37 -6.93 -10.35
N LEU A 21 2.87 -5.69 -10.44
CA LEU A 21 2.61 -4.64 -9.46
C LEU A 21 1.26 -3.92 -9.68
N ASN A 22 0.56 -4.22 -10.77
CA ASN A 22 -0.67 -3.54 -11.20
C ASN A 22 -0.48 -2.01 -11.34
N THR A 23 0.59 -1.63 -12.04
CA THR A 23 0.99 -0.24 -12.29
C THR A 23 1.29 0.00 -13.76
N PRO A 24 1.12 1.23 -14.28
CA PRO A 24 1.63 1.58 -15.60
C PRO A 24 3.16 1.74 -15.61
N LYS A 25 3.78 1.58 -16.80
CA LYS A 25 5.22 1.79 -17.00
C LYS A 25 5.69 3.21 -16.67
N THR A 26 4.77 4.18 -16.71
CA THR A 26 5.02 5.58 -16.37
C THR A 26 5.01 5.86 -14.87
N SER A 27 4.84 4.84 -14.02
CA SER A 27 4.76 5.03 -12.58
C SER A 27 6.06 5.53 -11.96
N SER A 28 5.91 6.53 -11.09
CA SER A 28 6.97 7.02 -10.23
C SER A 28 7.37 5.98 -9.16
N GLU A 29 8.55 6.14 -8.57
CA GLU A 29 9.01 5.28 -7.47
C GLU A 29 8.02 5.24 -6.29
N ASN A 30 7.39 6.37 -5.97
CA ASN A 30 6.39 6.46 -4.92
C ASN A 30 5.12 5.66 -5.26
N GLU A 31 4.69 5.68 -6.51
CA GLU A 31 3.54 4.88 -6.98
C GLU A 31 3.87 3.39 -6.98
N LEU A 32 5.07 3.01 -7.43
CA LEU A 32 5.53 1.63 -7.38
C LEU A 32 5.60 1.11 -5.95
N LYS A 33 6.13 1.91 -5.01
CA LYS A 33 6.16 1.53 -3.58
C LYS A 33 4.75 1.35 -3.01
N LYS A 34 3.81 2.25 -3.35
CA LYS A 34 2.41 2.14 -2.93
C LYS A 34 1.72 0.91 -3.52
N ALA A 35 1.98 0.62 -4.80
CA ALA A 35 1.40 -0.53 -5.48
C ALA A 35 1.97 -1.85 -4.94
N TYR A 36 3.29 -1.92 -4.77
CA TYR A 36 3.97 -3.03 -4.11
C TYR A 36 3.36 -3.30 -2.73
N HIS A 37 3.16 -2.27 -1.90
CA HIS A 37 2.51 -2.43 -0.60
C HIS A 37 1.11 -3.08 -0.70
N LYS A 38 0.27 -2.60 -1.63
CA LYS A 38 -1.08 -3.11 -1.84
C LYS A 38 -1.09 -4.56 -2.29
N VAL A 39 -0.25 -4.93 -3.25
CA VAL A 39 -0.19 -6.31 -3.76
C VAL A 39 0.45 -7.24 -2.73
N SER A 40 1.48 -6.77 -2.03
CA SER A 40 2.16 -7.52 -0.96
C SER A 40 1.20 -7.97 0.12
N LEU A 41 0.30 -7.07 0.56
CA LEU A 41 -0.73 -7.40 1.55
C LEU A 41 -1.69 -8.50 1.07
N LYS A 42 -1.92 -8.64 -0.24
CA LYS A 42 -2.80 -9.69 -0.79
C LYS A 42 -2.12 -11.05 -0.83
N VAL A 43 -0.81 -11.07 -1.10
CA VAL A 43 -0.03 -12.31 -1.25
C VAL A 43 0.81 -12.64 -0.01
N HIS A 44 0.61 -11.92 1.11
CA HIS A 44 1.41 -12.09 2.31
C HIS A 44 1.11 -13.46 2.98
N PRO A 45 2.15 -14.25 3.33
CA PRO A 45 1.95 -15.60 3.90
C PRO A 45 1.23 -15.59 5.26
N ASP A 46 1.29 -14.49 6.02
CA ASP A 46 0.53 -14.30 7.28
C ASP A 46 -0.99 -14.33 7.08
N ARG A 47 -1.48 -13.99 5.89
CA ARG A 47 -2.91 -13.96 5.56
C ARG A 47 -3.38 -15.21 4.80
N ALA A 48 -2.45 -16.12 4.46
CA ALA A 48 -2.73 -17.33 3.71
C ALA A 48 -3.04 -18.51 4.64
N SER A 49 -3.87 -19.44 4.16
CA SER A 49 -4.11 -20.72 4.82
C SER A 49 -2.82 -21.58 4.84
N GLN A 50 -2.77 -22.61 5.68
CA GLN A 50 -1.57 -23.44 5.83
C GLN A 50 -1.20 -24.14 4.51
N GLU A 51 -2.20 -24.47 3.69
CA GLU A 51 -2.07 -25.11 2.39
C GLU A 51 -1.58 -24.14 1.31
N GLU A 52 -1.93 -22.85 1.41
CA GLU A 52 -1.57 -21.81 0.45
C GLU A 52 -0.27 -21.08 0.81
N LYS A 53 0.26 -21.28 2.01
CA LYS A 53 1.48 -20.60 2.50
C LYS A 53 2.65 -20.72 1.54
N GLU A 54 2.92 -21.91 1.01
CA GLU A 54 4.04 -22.11 0.08
C GLU A 54 3.87 -21.32 -1.22
N GLU A 55 2.65 -21.26 -1.76
CA GLU A 55 2.35 -20.50 -2.97
C GLU A 55 2.38 -19.00 -2.71
N ALA A 56 1.83 -18.55 -1.57
CA ALA A 56 1.88 -17.18 -1.11
C ALA A 56 3.33 -16.71 -0.93
N THR A 57 4.19 -17.53 -0.32
CA THR A 57 5.62 -17.24 -0.20
C THR A 57 6.29 -17.06 -1.56
N LYS A 58 6.04 -17.96 -2.52
CA LYS A 58 6.60 -17.85 -3.88
C LYS A 58 6.10 -16.60 -4.61
N LYS A 59 4.80 -16.30 -4.51
CA LYS A 59 4.18 -15.10 -5.07
C LYS A 59 4.78 -13.83 -4.46
N PHE A 60 4.95 -13.82 -3.15
CA PHE A 60 5.55 -12.71 -2.42
C PHE A 60 7.01 -12.49 -2.84
N GLN A 61 7.81 -13.55 -2.91
CA GLN A 61 9.21 -13.47 -3.36
C GLN A 61 9.32 -12.92 -4.78
N ALA A 62 8.53 -13.45 -5.72
CA ALA A 62 8.50 -12.96 -7.10
C ALA A 62 8.06 -11.48 -7.16
N LEU A 63 7.06 -11.08 -6.38
CA LEU A 63 6.63 -9.68 -6.26
C LEU A 63 7.72 -8.77 -5.69
N SER A 64 8.42 -9.20 -4.63
CA SER A 64 9.52 -8.45 -4.03
C SER A 64 10.69 -8.28 -5.00
N HIS A 65 11.01 -9.33 -5.76
CA HIS A 65 12.05 -9.26 -6.78
C HIS A 65 11.62 -8.30 -7.91
N ALA A 66 10.41 -8.44 -8.44
CA ALA A 66 9.85 -7.52 -9.43
C ALA A 66 9.93 -6.05 -8.97
N TYR A 67 9.51 -5.78 -7.73
CA TYR A 67 9.65 -4.44 -7.14
C TYR A 67 11.12 -4.01 -7.03
N SER A 68 12.06 -4.89 -6.66
CA SER A 68 13.48 -4.52 -6.55
C SER A 68 14.12 -4.13 -7.89
N VAL A 69 13.67 -4.75 -8.99
CA VAL A 69 14.09 -4.40 -10.35
C VAL A 69 13.51 -3.05 -10.73
N LEU A 70 12.19 -2.88 -10.54
CA LEU A 70 11.53 -1.63 -10.90
C LEU A 70 11.96 -0.48 -9.99
N ALA A 71 12.22 -0.68 -8.70
CA ALA A 71 12.58 0.40 -7.78
C ALA A 71 13.96 1.00 -8.08
N ASP A 72 14.88 0.20 -8.64
CA ASP A 72 16.21 0.65 -9.04
C ASP A 72 16.17 1.22 -10.46
N LYS A 73 16.62 2.46 -10.64
CA LYS A 73 16.54 3.15 -11.93
C LYS A 73 17.39 2.47 -13.01
N ASP A 74 18.56 1.97 -12.64
CA ASP A 74 19.49 1.36 -13.60
C ASP A 74 18.95 -0.02 -14.01
N ARG A 75 18.47 -0.81 -13.04
CA ARG A 75 17.84 -2.12 -13.34
C ARG A 75 16.53 -1.97 -14.12
N ARG A 76 15.72 -0.95 -13.80
CA ARG A 76 14.50 -0.64 -14.55
C ARG A 76 14.81 -0.27 -16.00
N ALA A 77 15.84 0.56 -16.24
CA ALA A 77 16.23 0.93 -17.59
C ALA A 77 16.66 -0.29 -18.41
N VAL A 78 17.44 -1.20 -17.83
CA VAL A 78 17.82 -2.47 -18.47
C VAL A 78 16.59 -3.33 -18.77
N TYR A 79 15.63 -3.44 -17.84
CA TYR A 79 14.39 -4.16 -18.06
C TYR A 79 13.54 -3.52 -19.18
N ASP A 80 13.41 -2.19 -19.19
CA ASP A 80 12.64 -1.47 -20.20
C ASP A 80 13.25 -1.60 -21.60
N GLU A 81 14.57 -1.73 -21.72
CA GLU A 81 15.28 -1.92 -22.99
C GLU A 81 15.30 -3.38 -23.47
N SER A 82 15.58 -4.33 -22.58
CA SER A 82 15.78 -5.74 -22.92
C SER A 82 14.52 -6.59 -22.82
N GLY A 83 13.54 -6.16 -22.01
CA GLY A 83 12.38 -6.97 -21.64
C GLY A 83 12.72 -8.16 -20.72
N ASP A 84 13.96 -8.27 -20.26
CA ASP A 84 14.46 -9.33 -19.42
C ASP A 84 15.17 -8.75 -18.18
N VAL A 85 15.44 -9.61 -17.20
CA VAL A 85 16.08 -9.22 -15.95
C VAL A 85 17.27 -10.10 -15.66
N ASP A 86 18.38 -9.47 -15.31
CA ASP A 86 19.56 -10.17 -14.85
C ASP A 86 19.32 -10.76 -13.43
N ASP A 87 19.23 -12.08 -13.38
CA ASP A 87 18.88 -12.89 -12.21
C ASP A 87 20.08 -13.14 -11.28
N GLU A 88 21.28 -12.66 -11.62
CA GLU A 88 22.48 -12.85 -10.79
C GLU A 88 22.40 -12.14 -9.42
N ASN A 89 21.48 -11.18 -9.26
CA ASN A 89 21.25 -10.44 -8.02
C ASN A 89 20.00 -10.90 -7.25
N ASP A 90 19.50 -12.11 -7.51
CA ASP A 90 18.36 -12.65 -6.75
C ASP A 90 18.70 -12.68 -5.25
N PRO A 91 17.90 -12.05 -4.39
CA PRO A 91 18.20 -12.07 -2.98
C PRO A 91 18.07 -13.51 -2.47
N PRO A 92 18.99 -13.99 -1.61
CA PRO A 92 19.03 -15.39 -1.21
C PRO A 92 17.65 -15.89 -0.76
N ALA A 93 17.24 -17.09 -1.16
CA ALA A 93 15.94 -17.66 -0.77
C ALA A 93 15.72 -17.68 0.76
N ASP A 94 16.80 -17.68 1.54
CA ASP A 94 16.87 -17.66 3.00
C ASP A 94 16.82 -16.24 3.62
N LYS A 95 16.56 -15.20 2.81
CA LYS A 95 16.33 -13.85 3.33
C LYS A 95 15.06 -13.89 4.18
N ASP A 96 15.12 -13.31 5.36
CA ASP A 96 13.93 -13.07 6.18
C ASP A 96 13.10 -11.94 5.54
N TRP A 97 12.34 -12.30 4.51
CA TRP A 97 11.55 -11.37 3.69
C TRP A 97 10.46 -10.68 4.50
N ASP A 98 9.95 -11.35 5.54
CA ASP A 98 9.04 -10.76 6.52
C ASP A 98 9.75 -9.62 7.26
N GLN A 99 10.99 -9.81 7.68
CA GLN A 99 11.79 -8.73 8.28
C GLN A 99 12.07 -7.57 7.30
N TYR A 100 12.44 -7.86 6.04
CA TYR A 100 12.63 -6.83 5.03
C TYR A 100 11.34 -6.02 4.77
N TRP A 101 10.20 -6.71 4.67
CA TRP A 101 8.91 -6.07 4.48
C TRP A 101 8.50 -5.23 5.69
N ARG A 102 8.74 -5.71 6.93
CA ARG A 102 8.50 -4.94 8.16
C ARG A 102 9.37 -3.71 8.29
N LEU A 103 10.59 -3.75 7.78
CA LEU A 103 11.48 -2.57 7.73
C LEU A 103 10.92 -1.51 6.77
N MET A 104 10.35 -1.93 5.64
CA MET A 104 9.77 -1.05 4.63
C MET A 104 8.38 -0.54 5.00
N PHE A 105 7.56 -1.39 5.63
CA PHE A 105 6.18 -1.15 6.02
C PHE A 105 5.97 -1.61 7.45
N LYS A 106 6.24 -0.70 8.39
CA LYS A 106 6.00 -0.95 9.81
C LYS A 106 4.53 -1.34 10.01
N LYS A 107 4.29 -2.39 10.79
CA LYS A 107 2.93 -2.83 11.13
C LYS A 107 2.21 -1.69 11.84
N ILE A 108 1.13 -1.19 11.23
CA ILE A 108 0.23 -0.23 11.89
C ILE A 108 -0.31 -0.93 13.14
N THR A 109 0.03 -0.39 14.30
CA THR A 109 -0.44 -0.88 15.58
C THR A 109 -1.73 -0.18 15.97
N ILE A 110 -2.48 -0.80 16.89
CA ILE A 110 -3.66 -0.15 17.48
C ILE A 110 -3.24 1.16 18.19
N GLU A 111 -2.02 1.21 18.72
CA GLU A 111 -1.45 2.42 19.32
C GLU A 111 -1.24 3.53 18.28
N ASP A 112 -0.76 3.18 17.08
CA ASP A 112 -0.62 4.15 15.99
C ASP A 112 -1.98 4.70 15.55
N ILE A 113 -3.03 3.87 15.54
CA ILE A 113 -4.41 4.31 15.25
C ILE A 113 -4.91 5.28 16.33
N LYS A 114 -4.67 4.97 17.62
CA LYS A 114 -5.08 5.83 18.73
C LYS A 114 -4.31 7.15 18.78
N ASN A 115 -3.01 7.11 18.48
CA ASN A 115 -2.19 8.31 18.38
C ASN A 115 -2.65 9.19 17.22
N PHE A 116 -2.95 8.59 16.06
CA PHE A 116 -3.55 9.31 14.95
C PHE A 116 -4.90 9.94 15.33
N GLU A 117 -5.80 9.21 15.99
CA GLU A 117 -7.09 9.76 16.45
C GLU A 117 -6.89 10.95 17.40
N LYS A 118 -5.93 10.85 18.32
CA LYS A 118 -5.61 11.92 19.27
C LYS A 118 -4.99 13.15 18.60
N GLU A 119 -4.13 12.95 17.60
CA GLU A 119 -3.49 14.03 16.86
C GLU A 119 -4.44 14.71 15.88
N TYR A 120 -5.34 13.93 15.26
CA TYR A 120 -6.32 14.43 14.30
C TYR A 120 -7.43 15.21 15.00
N LYS A 121 -7.95 14.72 16.14
CA LYS A 121 -8.93 15.45 16.96
C LYS A 121 -8.31 16.75 17.49
N GLU A 122 -9.03 17.86 17.33
CA GLU A 122 -8.64 19.23 17.64
C GLU A 122 -7.53 19.83 16.73
N SER A 123 -7.18 19.15 15.63
CA SER A 123 -6.20 19.67 14.67
C SER A 123 -6.80 20.71 13.71
N GLU A 124 -5.94 21.50 13.07
CA GLU A 124 -6.34 22.38 11.96
C GLU A 124 -6.86 21.58 10.75
N GLU A 125 -6.42 20.32 10.60
CA GLU A 125 -6.83 19.41 9.52
C GLU A 125 -8.29 18.98 9.71
N GLU A 126 -8.66 18.52 10.92
CA GLU A 126 -10.05 18.22 11.27
C GLU A 126 -10.94 19.45 11.04
N LEU A 127 -10.52 20.64 11.47
CA LEU A 127 -11.30 21.86 11.28
C LEU A 127 -11.53 22.18 9.79
N ASN A 128 -10.54 21.95 8.94
CA ASN A 128 -10.66 22.18 7.51
C ASN A 128 -11.59 21.15 6.86
N ASP A 129 -11.45 19.88 7.22
CA ASP A 129 -12.27 18.78 6.71
C ASP A 129 -13.74 18.95 7.14
N LEU A 130 -13.98 19.35 8.40
CA LEU A 130 -15.31 19.72 8.90
C LEU A 130 -15.93 20.87 8.12
N LYS A 131 -15.15 21.93 7.81
CA LYS A 131 -15.65 23.06 7.02
C LYS A 131 -15.98 22.66 5.58
N GLN A 132 -15.13 21.86 4.94
CA GLN A 132 -15.40 21.36 3.59
C GLN A 132 -16.65 20.47 3.57
N ALA A 133 -16.73 19.49 4.46
CA ALA A 133 -17.89 18.61 4.57
C ALA A 133 -19.18 19.37 4.92
N TYR A 134 -19.09 20.45 5.69
CA TYR A 134 -20.23 21.33 5.97
C TYR A 134 -20.72 22.06 4.70
N LEU A 135 -19.81 22.56 3.87
CA LEU A 135 -20.16 23.22 2.61
C LEU A 135 -20.72 22.22 1.60
N ASP A 136 -20.10 21.05 1.48
CA ASP A 136 -20.49 19.99 0.53
C ASP A 136 -21.82 19.32 0.92
N GLY A 137 -22.07 19.17 2.22
CA GLY A 137 -23.28 18.59 2.79
C GLY A 137 -24.38 19.59 3.11
N GLU A 138 -24.23 20.86 2.74
CA GLU A 138 -25.17 21.96 3.06
C GLU A 138 -25.56 22.04 4.56
N GLY A 139 -24.62 21.69 5.44
CA GLY A 139 -24.83 21.64 6.89
C GLY A 139 -25.53 20.38 7.42
N SER A 140 -25.69 19.32 6.62
CA SER A 140 -26.13 18.01 7.12
C SER A 140 -25.06 17.40 8.03
N ILE A 141 -25.43 17.19 9.29
CA ILE A 141 -24.56 16.59 10.30
C ILE A 141 -24.29 15.11 10.01
N GLU A 142 -25.27 14.42 9.42
CA GLU A 142 -25.14 13.04 8.95
C GLU A 142 -24.08 12.97 7.84
N TYR A 143 -24.11 13.91 6.90
CA TYR A 143 -23.10 14.00 5.84
C TYR A 143 -21.70 14.25 6.41
N ILE A 144 -21.58 15.11 7.42
CA ILE A 144 -20.29 15.38 8.07
C ILE A 144 -19.80 14.14 8.82
N SER A 145 -20.66 13.46 9.58
CA SER A 145 -20.30 12.24 10.31
C SER A 145 -19.90 11.08 9.40
N GLU A 146 -20.45 11.01 8.18
CA GLU A 146 -20.11 9.96 7.21
C GLU A 146 -18.83 10.26 6.43
N ASN A 147 -18.47 11.55 6.25
CA ASN A 147 -17.37 11.96 5.39
C ASN A 147 -16.13 12.48 6.13
N VAL A 148 -16.23 12.85 7.41
CA VAL A 148 -15.10 13.33 8.21
C VAL A 148 -14.58 12.23 9.12
N LEU A 149 -13.27 12.00 9.07
CA LEU A 149 -12.58 10.98 9.86
C LEU A 149 -12.79 11.19 11.36
N CYS A 150 -12.86 10.08 12.11
CA CYS A 150 -12.92 10.07 13.58
C CYS A 150 -14.07 10.89 14.21
N THR A 151 -15.08 11.27 13.42
CA THR A 151 -16.26 12.02 13.88
C THR A 151 -17.43 11.06 14.06
N THR A 152 -18.17 11.21 15.17
CA THR A 152 -19.41 10.48 15.40
C THR A 152 -20.57 11.45 15.55
N ILE A 153 -21.81 10.97 15.35
CA ILE A 153 -23.03 11.75 15.57
C ILE A 153 -23.09 12.29 17.01
N GLU A 154 -22.42 11.64 17.97
CA GLU A 154 -22.35 12.07 19.37
C GLU A 154 -21.53 13.35 19.57
N ASP A 155 -20.66 13.72 18.60
CA ASP A 155 -19.86 14.95 18.62
C ASP A 155 -20.66 16.19 18.14
N GLU A 156 -21.94 16.02 17.77
CA GLU A 156 -22.87 17.06 17.30
C GLU A 156 -22.84 18.37 18.14
N PRO A 157 -22.83 18.35 19.49
CA PRO A 157 -22.84 19.58 20.28
C PRO A 157 -21.60 20.45 20.07
N SER A 158 -20.47 19.84 19.74
CA SER A 158 -19.20 20.51 19.45
C SER A 158 -19.17 21.01 18.00
N LEU A 159 -19.76 20.26 17.07
CA LEU A 159 -19.84 20.58 15.64
C LEU A 159 -20.73 21.80 15.36
N ARG A 160 -21.81 21.97 16.12
CA ARG A 160 -22.69 23.17 16.07
C ARG A 160 -21.98 24.49 16.43
N ARG A 161 -20.78 24.45 17.02
CA ARG A 161 -19.98 25.67 17.29
C ARG A 161 -19.31 26.22 16.03
N TYR A 162 -19.09 25.36 15.04
CA TYR A 162 -18.44 25.74 13.78
C TYR A 162 -19.44 26.21 12.71
N SER A 163 -20.74 25.93 12.88
CA SER A 163 -21.81 26.37 11.98
C SER A 163 -22.31 27.81 12.21
N ALA A 164 -21.73 28.56 13.16
CA ALA A 164 -22.26 29.85 13.62
C ALA A 164 -21.39 31.09 13.31
N LYS A 165 -20.51 31.03 12.30
CA LYS A 165 -19.72 32.19 11.85
C LYS A 165 -19.71 32.37 10.34
#